data_AF-A0A8S1NS73-F1
#
_entry.id   AF-A0A8S1NS73-F1
#
_cell.length_a   1.000
_cell.length_b   1.000
_cell.length_c   1.000
_cell.angle_alpha   90.00
_cell.angle_beta   90.00
_cell.angle_gamma   90.00
#
_symmetry.space_group_name_H-M   'P 1'
#
loop_
_entity.id
_entity.type
_entity.pdbx_description
1 polymer ?
#
loop_
_entity_poly.entity_id
_entity_poly.type
_entity_poly.pdbx_seq_one_letter_code
_entity_poly.pdbx_strand_id
1 'polypeptide(L)'
;MISSCQRFLRSSNVIYSFAVANQRRYSSSQLQYYQSLRIHKDKSIPSILNNLFINKMLQYDWIVDQGPKLIDFLYAICGTKLTNFLINHTIGKVFTAGENLESVQKHLSSSNSKISYIMDYCSEALEGIKDYEKFYDENSLIFKQTILECAKKPEKKNMIAIKVSSLIDLNLLKQINKARLNIFDMFYKISQGEQTITIQQVFSYLKEQGIILNDDEQKQFIKGVLKFNQNDIKIDEILIDEITWKYRVQPIFMFDVDLNNNPVIKYFNNLNQKDIYLFEQFIERVKYFMDQALINQVCVMVDAEQTYIQLAIDSFSEQMEAYYNQNYTIVFNTFQNYLKQTKQRTDYEIEKAEKFKLNIGIKMVRGAYMVEESKLAKQQNKENPINNGYDTTTSMIERNLEILIQNIHKSPTKVFVASHNEQTIDQVKEIMNRYSIPNQGDVLFAQLYGLSDHVTYQLASEGYKIYKYVPFGKTEIMIPYLMRRAQETKKVLQSSSLQTLLLIDELKYRLYFK
;
A
#
# COMPACT_ATOMS: atom_id res chain seq x y z
N MET A 1 37.37 12.37 -16.01
CA MET A 1 36.37 11.67 -15.16
C MET A 1 37.00 10.71 -14.15
N ILE A 2 37.84 9.75 -14.57
CA ILE A 2 38.52 8.79 -13.67
C ILE A 2 39.41 9.50 -12.63
N SER A 3 40.21 10.49 -13.05
CA SER A 3 41.08 11.28 -12.16
C SER A 3 40.31 12.12 -11.13
N SER A 4 39.14 12.63 -11.50
CA SER A 4 38.23 13.39 -10.61
C SER A 4 37.55 12.46 -9.59
N CYS A 5 37.16 11.25 -10.00
CA CYS A 5 36.62 10.22 -9.10
C CYS A 5 37.68 9.70 -8.12
N GLN A 6 38.91 9.50 -8.58
CA GLN A 6 40.04 9.12 -7.73
C GLN A 6 40.36 10.20 -6.69
N ARG A 7 40.26 11.50 -7.06
CA ARG A 7 40.41 12.62 -6.10
C ARG A 7 39.31 12.67 -5.06
N PHE A 8 38.05 12.42 -5.43
CA PHE A 8 36.92 12.33 -4.50
C PHE A 8 37.13 11.21 -3.46
N LEU A 9 37.55 10.03 -3.91
CA LEU A 9 37.82 8.86 -3.07
C LEU A 9 39.07 8.98 -2.18
N ARG A 10 40.04 9.82 -2.57
CA ARG A 10 41.28 10.09 -1.80
C ARG A 10 41.13 11.16 -0.71
N SER A 11 39.99 11.85 -0.64
CA SER A 11 39.75 12.79 0.46
C SER A 11 39.63 12.02 1.79
N SER A 12 40.36 12.46 2.82
CA SER A 12 40.51 11.80 4.12
C SER A 12 39.17 11.54 4.85
N ASN A 13 38.12 12.29 4.50
CA ASN A 13 36.77 12.12 5.06
C ASN A 13 35.95 10.99 4.39
N VAL A 14 36.36 10.49 3.22
CA VAL A 14 35.71 9.35 2.52
C VAL A 14 36.41 8.02 2.85
N ILE A 15 37.64 8.08 3.35
CA ILE A 15 38.40 6.94 3.87
C ILE A 15 38.05 6.75 5.36
N TYR A 16 36.76 6.64 5.68
CA TYR A 16 36.35 5.93 6.88
C TYR A 16 36.26 4.45 6.48
N SER A 17 37.01 3.60 7.16
CA SER A 17 37.00 2.16 6.87
C SER A 17 35.58 1.63 7.05
N PHE A 18 35.15 0.77 6.12
CA PHE A 18 33.85 0.09 6.09
C PHE A 18 33.44 -0.48 7.46
N ALA A 19 34.43 -0.86 8.27
CA ALA A 19 34.29 -1.38 9.61
C ALA A 19 33.95 -0.31 10.67
N VAL A 20 34.63 0.85 10.72
CA VAL A 20 34.51 1.76 11.89
C VAL A 20 33.16 2.47 11.96
N ALA A 21 32.52 2.77 10.82
CA ALA A 21 31.21 3.45 10.80
C ALA A 21 30.02 2.53 11.18
N ASN A 22 30.15 1.21 11.03
CA ASN A 22 29.06 0.24 11.20
C ASN A 22 29.33 -0.91 12.18
N GLN A 23 30.53 -0.99 12.77
CA GLN A 23 30.91 -2.02 13.76
C GLN A 23 29.97 -2.09 14.98
N ARG A 24 29.25 -1.00 15.29
CA ARG A 24 28.27 -1.00 16.38
C ARG A 24 26.99 -1.80 16.06
N ARG A 25 26.68 -2.03 14.77
CA ARG A 25 25.42 -2.64 14.32
C ARG A 25 25.60 -3.96 13.57
N TYR A 26 26.73 -4.14 12.88
CA TYR A 26 27.02 -5.36 12.11
C TYR A 26 28.37 -5.95 12.53
N SER A 27 28.40 -7.27 12.69
CA SER A 27 29.63 -8.03 12.86
C SER A 27 30.46 -8.04 11.57
N SER A 28 31.77 -8.28 11.70
CA SER A 28 32.69 -8.38 10.55
C SER A 28 32.26 -9.43 9.53
N SER A 29 31.72 -10.56 9.98
CA SER A 29 31.24 -11.64 9.11
C SER A 29 29.99 -11.22 8.32
N GLN A 30 29.04 -10.52 8.95
CA GLN A 30 27.86 -9.96 8.25
C GLN A 30 28.27 -8.94 7.18
N LEU A 31 29.23 -8.07 7.51
CA LEU A 31 29.76 -7.08 6.58
C LEU A 31 30.42 -7.75 5.36
N GLN A 32 31.24 -8.78 5.57
CA GLN A 32 31.84 -9.58 4.48
C GLN A 32 30.77 -10.29 3.65
N TYR A 33 29.74 -10.85 4.29
CA TYR A 33 28.62 -11.47 3.60
C TYR A 33 27.94 -10.47 2.65
N TYR A 34 27.55 -9.28 3.12
CA TYR A 34 26.91 -8.27 2.26
C TYR A 34 27.80 -7.79 1.11
N GLN A 35 29.11 -7.62 1.36
CA GLN A 35 30.07 -7.30 0.29
C GLN A 35 30.13 -8.40 -0.77
N SER A 36 30.12 -9.67 -0.35
CA SER A 36 30.20 -10.81 -1.26
C SER A 36 29.00 -10.91 -2.22
N LEU A 37 27.83 -10.41 -1.80
CA LEU A 37 26.61 -10.42 -2.63
C LEU A 37 26.73 -9.50 -3.86
N ARG A 38 27.59 -8.47 -3.82
CA ARG A 38 27.77 -7.46 -4.87
C ARG A 38 26.45 -6.99 -5.49
N ILE A 39 25.50 -6.60 -4.63
CA ILE A 39 24.11 -6.26 -4.97
C ILE A 39 23.95 -5.12 -6.01
N HIS A 40 25.01 -4.36 -6.28
CA HIS A 40 25.03 -3.25 -7.23
C HIS A 40 25.85 -3.53 -8.50
N LYS A 41 26.28 -4.78 -8.73
CA LYS A 41 27.07 -5.18 -9.90
C LYS A 41 26.43 -4.81 -11.25
N ASP A 42 25.10 -4.80 -11.32
CA ASP A 42 24.34 -4.53 -12.54
C ASP A 42 24.08 -3.02 -12.76
N LYS A 43 24.34 -2.16 -11.75
CA LYS A 43 24.22 -0.70 -11.90
C LYS A 43 25.40 -0.14 -12.70
N SER A 44 25.16 0.84 -13.57
CA SER A 44 26.24 1.56 -14.26
C SER A 44 26.99 2.51 -13.31
N ILE A 45 28.24 2.90 -13.66
CA ILE A 45 29.01 3.87 -12.85
C ILE A 45 28.24 5.21 -12.69
N PRO A 46 27.66 5.81 -13.75
CA PRO A 46 26.83 7.00 -13.60
C PRO A 46 25.64 6.80 -12.65
N SER A 47 25.02 5.62 -12.68
CA SER A 47 23.92 5.29 -11.76
C SER A 47 24.39 5.23 -10.30
N ILE A 48 25.53 4.58 -10.03
CA ILE A 48 26.13 4.53 -8.69
C ILE A 48 26.45 5.94 -8.18
N LEU A 49 27.07 6.79 -9.01
CA LEU A 49 27.38 8.18 -8.65
C LEU A 49 26.12 9.01 -8.37
N ASN A 50 25.07 8.86 -9.17
CA ASN A 50 23.78 9.52 -8.94
C ASN A 50 23.16 9.07 -7.61
N ASN A 51 23.18 7.76 -7.29
CA ASN A 51 22.69 7.26 -6.01
C ASN A 51 23.46 7.88 -4.83
N LEU A 52 24.79 7.93 -4.90
CA LEU A 52 25.62 8.55 -3.86
C LEU A 52 25.33 10.05 -3.70
N PHE A 53 25.12 10.77 -4.81
CA PHE A 53 24.74 12.18 -4.80
C PHE A 53 23.38 12.40 -4.14
N ILE A 54 22.36 11.64 -4.55
CA ILE A 54 21.01 11.73 -3.97
C ILE A 54 21.02 11.36 -2.49
N ASN A 55 21.71 10.29 -2.10
CA ASN A 55 21.84 9.92 -0.68
C ASN A 55 22.48 11.03 0.14
N LYS A 56 23.47 11.74 -0.41
CA LYS A 56 24.08 12.90 0.26
C LYS A 56 23.11 14.08 0.36
N MET A 57 22.36 14.36 -0.70
CA MET A 57 21.36 15.45 -0.71
C MET A 57 20.25 15.21 0.32
N LEU A 58 19.75 13.99 0.43
CA LEU A 58 18.66 13.63 1.34
C LEU A 58 19.04 13.61 2.82
N GLN A 59 20.34 13.75 3.16
CA GLN A 59 20.79 13.92 4.54
C GLN A 59 20.56 15.35 5.07
N TYR A 60 20.32 16.32 4.18
CA TYR A 60 20.07 17.70 4.58
C TYR A 60 18.58 17.95 4.82
N ASP A 61 18.23 18.28 6.06
CA ASP A 61 16.84 18.51 6.48
C ASP A 61 16.12 19.52 5.58
N TRP A 62 16.76 20.66 5.29
CA TRP A 62 16.15 21.73 4.51
C TRP A 62 15.81 21.31 3.07
N ILE A 63 16.58 20.42 2.44
CA ILE A 63 16.32 19.93 1.08
C ILE A 63 15.04 19.10 1.06
N VAL A 64 14.90 18.22 2.05
CA VAL A 64 13.73 17.34 2.17
C VAL A 64 12.49 18.12 2.60
N ASP A 65 12.64 19.01 3.57
CA ASP A 65 11.52 19.73 4.16
C ASP A 65 10.99 20.86 3.25
N GLN A 66 11.84 21.49 2.43
CA GLN A 66 11.44 22.50 1.43
C GLN A 66 11.30 21.91 0.02
N GLY A 67 11.41 20.59 -0.16
CA GLY A 67 11.36 19.90 -1.45
C GLY A 67 10.21 20.35 -2.36
N PRO A 68 8.94 20.40 -1.88
CA PRO A 68 7.81 20.86 -2.69
C PRO A 68 8.02 22.28 -3.25
N LYS A 69 8.42 23.24 -2.40
CA LYS A 69 8.66 24.62 -2.83
C LYS A 69 9.83 24.74 -3.81
N LEU A 70 10.86 23.92 -3.64
CA LEU A 70 11.99 23.88 -4.56
C LEU A 70 11.55 23.39 -5.94
N ILE A 71 10.68 22.37 -5.99
CA ILE A 71 10.12 21.87 -7.24
C ILE A 71 9.24 22.93 -7.90
N ASP A 72 8.36 23.59 -7.15
CA ASP A 72 7.50 24.68 -7.67
C ASP A 72 8.35 25.82 -8.24
N PHE A 73 9.40 26.20 -7.54
CA PHE A 73 10.36 27.21 -7.97
C PHE A 73 11.09 26.80 -9.26
N LEU A 74 11.50 25.53 -9.38
CA LEU A 74 12.11 25.00 -10.60
C LEU A 74 11.12 25.03 -11.77
N TYR A 75 9.86 24.65 -11.57
CA TYR A 75 8.84 24.77 -12.61
C TYR A 75 8.62 26.23 -13.04
N ALA A 76 8.63 27.16 -12.10
CA ALA A 76 8.47 28.58 -12.39
C ALA A 76 9.65 29.18 -13.19
N ILE A 77 10.88 28.76 -12.92
CA ILE A 77 12.09 29.33 -13.55
C ILE A 77 12.55 28.54 -14.78
N CYS A 78 12.67 27.22 -14.65
CA CYS A 78 13.22 26.35 -15.67
C CYS A 78 12.15 25.85 -16.65
N GLY A 79 10.86 26.04 -16.33
CA GLY A 79 9.75 25.49 -17.09
C GLY A 79 9.63 23.98 -16.95
N THR A 80 8.58 23.42 -17.56
CA THR A 80 8.20 22.00 -17.40
C THR A 80 9.23 21.04 -17.97
N LYS A 81 9.71 21.29 -19.19
CA LYS A 81 10.61 20.36 -19.89
C LYS A 81 11.93 20.14 -19.15
N LEU A 82 12.60 21.22 -18.73
CA LEU A 82 13.88 21.12 -18.05
C LEU A 82 13.72 20.56 -16.62
N THR A 83 12.67 20.98 -15.91
CA THR A 83 12.38 20.47 -14.56
C THR A 83 12.11 18.97 -14.60
N ASN A 84 11.26 18.50 -15.53
CA ASN A 84 11.00 17.06 -15.68
C ASN A 84 12.26 16.28 -16.05
N PHE A 85 13.08 16.83 -16.97
CA PHE A 85 14.36 16.22 -17.32
C PHE A 85 15.25 16.04 -16.08
N LEU A 86 15.42 17.09 -15.27
CA LEU A 86 16.24 17.05 -14.06
C LEU A 86 15.70 16.03 -13.06
N ILE A 87 14.39 16.03 -12.77
CA ILE A 87 13.77 15.08 -11.83
C ILE A 87 13.97 13.65 -12.32
N ASN A 88 13.62 13.36 -13.58
CA ASN A 88 13.71 12.02 -14.16
C ASN A 88 15.16 11.52 -14.24
N HIS A 89 16.15 12.41 -14.39
CA HIS A 89 17.56 12.03 -14.49
C HIS A 89 18.32 12.03 -13.16
N THR A 90 17.70 12.48 -12.07
CA THR A 90 18.30 12.55 -10.73
C THR A 90 17.56 11.64 -9.74
N ILE A 91 16.67 12.19 -8.91
CA ILE A 91 15.94 11.47 -7.86
C ILE A 91 14.97 10.43 -8.45
N GLY A 92 14.36 10.71 -9.60
CA GLY A 92 13.48 9.76 -10.31
C GLY A 92 14.21 8.46 -10.65
N LYS A 93 15.42 8.55 -11.20
CA LYS A 93 16.26 7.37 -11.51
C LYS A 93 16.63 6.49 -10.31
N VAL A 94 16.53 7.02 -9.09
CA VAL A 94 16.84 6.26 -7.86
C VAL A 94 15.61 5.51 -7.37
N PHE A 95 14.45 6.14 -7.39
CA PHE A 95 13.24 5.63 -6.72
C PHE A 95 12.11 5.18 -7.66
N THR A 96 12.23 5.39 -8.97
CA THR A 96 11.21 4.99 -9.96
C THR A 96 11.84 4.23 -11.12
N ALA A 97 11.01 3.49 -11.86
CA ALA A 97 11.43 2.76 -13.05
C ALA A 97 11.24 3.56 -14.35
N GLY A 98 10.95 4.85 -14.26
CA GLY A 98 10.72 5.74 -15.39
C GLY A 98 9.24 6.06 -15.62
N GLU A 99 8.92 6.48 -16.83
CA GLU A 99 7.64 7.15 -17.10
C GLU A 99 6.53 6.24 -17.65
N ASN A 100 6.89 5.04 -18.12
CA ASN A 100 5.98 4.15 -18.83
C ASN A 100 6.38 2.68 -18.64
N LEU A 101 5.49 1.77 -19.07
CA LEU A 101 5.69 0.32 -18.94
C LEU A 101 6.93 -0.19 -19.70
N GLU A 102 7.32 0.46 -20.81
CA GLU A 102 8.55 0.08 -21.53
C GLU A 102 9.80 0.34 -20.66
N SER A 103 9.80 1.44 -19.89
CA SER A 103 10.88 1.75 -18.96
C SER A 103 10.92 0.75 -17.80
N VAL A 104 9.75 0.32 -17.31
CA VAL A 104 9.62 -0.76 -16.32
C VAL A 104 10.20 -2.06 -16.89
N GLN A 105 9.78 -2.50 -18.07
CA GLN A 105 10.29 -3.71 -18.73
C GLN A 105 11.82 -3.73 -18.85
N LYS A 106 12.43 -2.62 -19.29
CA LYS A 106 13.88 -2.49 -19.37
C LYS A 106 14.53 -2.73 -18.02
N HIS A 107 13.99 -2.15 -16.95
CA HIS A 107 14.47 -2.41 -15.59
C HIS A 107 14.33 -3.88 -15.20
N LEU A 108 13.16 -4.47 -15.40
CA LEU A 108 12.86 -5.84 -14.98
C LEU A 108 13.69 -6.89 -15.74
N SER A 109 14.05 -6.63 -17.00
CA SER A 109 14.86 -7.54 -17.81
C SER A 109 16.28 -7.77 -17.26
N SER A 110 16.83 -6.78 -16.56
CA SER A 110 18.18 -6.81 -16.00
C SER A 110 18.29 -7.38 -14.59
N SER A 111 17.18 -7.88 -14.05
CA SER A 111 17.03 -8.13 -12.62
C SER A 111 17.25 -9.59 -12.17
N ASN A 112 17.53 -9.78 -10.88
CA ASN A 112 17.72 -11.08 -10.26
C ASN A 112 16.50 -11.99 -10.48
N SER A 113 16.72 -13.24 -10.92
CA SER A 113 15.65 -14.21 -11.17
C SER A 113 14.77 -14.48 -9.93
N LYS A 114 15.32 -14.36 -8.72
CA LYS A 114 14.66 -14.66 -7.44
C LYS A 114 13.82 -13.52 -6.86
N ILE A 115 13.84 -12.33 -7.46
CA ILE A 115 13.09 -11.17 -6.98
C ILE A 115 11.90 -10.95 -7.93
N SER A 116 10.73 -10.74 -7.32
CA SER A 116 9.47 -10.41 -7.99
C SER A 116 9.16 -8.91 -7.82
N TYR A 117 8.17 -8.42 -8.57
CA TYR A 117 7.89 -6.99 -8.64
C TYR A 117 6.41 -6.67 -8.41
N ILE A 118 6.17 -5.57 -7.70
CA ILE A 118 4.87 -4.93 -7.58
C ILE A 118 4.95 -3.64 -8.38
N MET A 119 4.30 -3.58 -9.53
CA MET A 119 4.30 -2.41 -10.40
C MET A 119 3.26 -1.40 -9.91
N ASP A 120 3.71 -0.20 -9.53
CA ASP A 120 2.85 0.88 -9.04
C ASP A 120 2.80 2.01 -10.05
N TYR A 121 1.66 2.18 -10.71
CA TYR A 121 1.44 3.40 -11.47
C TYR A 121 1.08 4.51 -10.48
N CYS A 122 1.97 5.48 -10.31
CA CYS A 122 1.97 6.49 -9.23
C CYS A 122 0.74 7.42 -9.16
N SER A 123 -0.28 7.18 -9.98
CA SER A 123 -1.48 8.00 -9.99
C SER A 123 -2.21 7.95 -8.66
N GLU A 124 -2.60 9.12 -8.17
CA GLU A 124 -3.41 9.33 -6.96
C GLU A 124 -4.39 10.49 -7.22
N ALA A 125 -5.13 10.93 -6.20
CA ALA A 125 -5.99 12.09 -6.36
C ALA A 125 -5.13 13.33 -6.60
N LEU A 126 -5.32 13.99 -7.75
CA LEU A 126 -4.60 15.21 -8.11
C LEU A 126 -5.54 16.40 -8.16
N GLU A 127 -5.05 17.54 -7.71
CA GLU A 127 -5.73 18.82 -7.88
C GLU A 127 -5.49 19.38 -9.30
N GLY A 128 -6.45 20.15 -9.81
CA GLY A 128 -6.28 20.88 -11.08
C GLY A 128 -6.43 20.06 -12.37
N ILE A 129 -6.97 18.84 -12.28
CA ILE A 129 -7.35 18.07 -13.47
C ILE A 129 -8.55 18.76 -14.15
N LYS A 130 -8.45 18.98 -15.47
CA LYS A 130 -9.52 19.61 -16.27
C LYS A 130 -10.66 18.66 -16.60
N ASP A 131 -10.31 17.42 -16.94
CA ASP A 131 -11.25 16.36 -17.32
C ASP A 131 -10.94 15.12 -16.46
N TYR A 132 -11.67 15.00 -15.34
CA TYR A 132 -11.46 13.93 -14.37
C TYR A 132 -11.87 12.57 -14.92
N GLU A 133 -12.95 12.48 -15.70
CA GLU A 133 -13.44 11.20 -16.23
C GLU A 133 -12.42 10.61 -17.22
N LYS A 134 -11.89 11.43 -18.13
CA LYS A 134 -10.82 11.00 -19.03
C LYS A 134 -9.58 10.55 -18.26
N PHE A 135 -9.20 11.27 -17.19
CA PHE A 135 -8.08 10.89 -16.35
C PHE A 135 -8.29 9.52 -15.69
N TYR A 136 -9.48 9.25 -15.15
CA TYR A 136 -9.82 7.97 -14.54
C TYR A 136 -9.86 6.83 -15.57
N ASP A 137 -10.36 7.08 -16.77
CA ASP A 137 -10.36 6.11 -17.88
C ASP A 137 -8.93 5.76 -18.33
N GLU A 138 -8.05 6.76 -18.46
CA GLU A 138 -6.63 6.57 -18.77
C GLU A 138 -5.92 5.74 -17.68
N ASN A 139 -6.20 6.01 -16.40
CA ASN A 139 -5.62 5.25 -15.29
C ASN A 139 -6.08 3.78 -15.30
N SER A 140 -7.39 3.54 -15.52
CA SER A 140 -7.94 2.17 -15.65
C SER A 140 -7.30 1.41 -16.82
N LEU A 141 -7.09 2.08 -17.96
CA LEU A 141 -6.38 1.50 -19.09
C LEU A 141 -4.94 1.12 -18.75
N ILE A 142 -4.21 1.99 -18.04
CA ILE A 142 -2.83 1.72 -17.62
C ILE A 142 -2.78 0.55 -16.63
N PHE A 143 -3.70 0.47 -15.67
CA PHE A 143 -3.77 -0.68 -14.75
C PHE A 143 -3.98 -1.99 -15.51
N LYS A 144 -4.91 -2.02 -16.47
CA LYS A 144 -5.13 -3.17 -17.35
C LYS A 144 -3.86 -3.55 -18.13
N GLN A 145 -3.19 -2.58 -18.75
CA GLN A 145 -1.94 -2.82 -19.49
C GLN A 145 -0.83 -3.35 -18.57
N THR A 146 -0.76 -2.86 -17.34
CA THR A 146 0.22 -3.31 -16.33
C THR A 146 -0.05 -4.74 -15.89
N ILE A 147 -1.32 -5.13 -15.73
CA ILE A 147 -1.71 -6.52 -15.47
C ILE A 147 -1.28 -7.44 -16.61
N LEU A 148 -1.58 -7.06 -17.86
CA LEU A 148 -1.17 -7.84 -19.03
C LEU A 148 0.34 -7.93 -19.15
N GLU A 149 1.08 -6.90 -18.71
CA GLU A 149 2.53 -6.93 -18.63
C GLU A 149 3.04 -7.93 -17.59
N CYS A 150 2.44 -7.94 -16.40
CA CYS A 150 2.77 -8.91 -15.36
C CYS A 150 2.53 -10.35 -15.84
N ALA A 151 1.45 -10.57 -16.62
CA ALA A 151 1.05 -11.87 -17.14
C ALA A 151 2.03 -12.46 -18.18
N LYS A 152 2.89 -11.65 -18.80
CA LYS A 152 3.88 -12.14 -19.79
C LYS A 152 4.93 -13.07 -19.20
N LYS A 153 5.16 -13.01 -17.89
CA LYS A 153 6.14 -13.81 -17.14
C LYS A 153 5.50 -14.39 -15.88
N PRO A 154 4.59 -15.37 -16.00
CA PRO A 154 3.82 -15.89 -14.88
C PRO A 154 4.71 -16.51 -13.79
N GLU A 155 5.89 -17.04 -14.15
CA GLU A 155 6.88 -17.58 -13.22
C GLU A 155 7.43 -16.54 -12.25
N LYS A 156 7.43 -15.26 -12.65
CA LYS A 156 7.86 -14.14 -11.79
C LYS A 156 6.80 -13.76 -10.77
N LYS A 157 5.53 -14.13 -10.98
CA LYS A 157 4.40 -13.77 -10.11
C LYS A 157 4.39 -12.26 -9.79
N ASN A 158 4.68 -11.43 -10.78
CA ASN A 158 4.60 -9.98 -10.64
C ASN A 158 3.17 -9.56 -10.33
N MET A 159 3.04 -8.45 -9.63
CA MET A 159 1.78 -7.92 -9.12
C MET A 159 1.66 -6.45 -9.51
N ILE A 160 0.49 -5.87 -9.31
CA ILE A 160 0.28 -4.42 -9.45
C ILE A 160 -0.18 -3.80 -8.12
N ALA A 161 0.04 -2.51 -7.97
CA ALA A 161 -0.58 -1.70 -6.93
C ALA A 161 -1.47 -0.61 -7.54
N ILE A 162 -2.59 -0.33 -6.88
CA ILE A 162 -3.55 0.70 -7.28
C ILE A 162 -3.90 1.59 -6.10
N LYS A 163 -4.27 2.84 -6.38
CA LYS A 163 -4.89 3.77 -5.42
C LYS A 163 -6.31 4.05 -5.86
N VAL A 164 -7.27 3.87 -4.96
CA VAL A 164 -8.69 4.03 -5.29
C VAL A 164 -8.98 5.47 -5.69
N SER A 165 -8.32 6.43 -5.04
CA SER A 165 -8.45 7.85 -5.34
C SER A 165 -8.04 8.23 -6.78
N SER A 166 -7.35 7.34 -7.50
CA SER A 166 -6.96 7.54 -8.90
C SER A 166 -8.05 7.10 -9.90
N LEU A 167 -9.19 6.62 -9.43
CA LEU A 167 -10.27 6.05 -10.24
C LEU A 167 -11.63 6.71 -9.98
N ILE A 168 -11.75 7.51 -8.92
CA ILE A 168 -13.00 8.11 -8.46
C ILE A 168 -12.77 9.54 -7.95
N ASP A 169 -13.79 10.38 -8.07
CA ASP A 169 -13.81 11.71 -7.49
C ASP A 169 -13.55 11.68 -5.97
N LEU A 170 -12.65 12.56 -5.52
CA LEU A 170 -12.21 12.61 -4.12
C LEU A 170 -13.35 13.02 -3.17
N ASN A 171 -14.27 13.90 -3.60
CA ASN A 171 -15.40 14.29 -2.76
C ASN A 171 -16.41 13.16 -2.66
N LEU A 172 -16.70 12.46 -3.75
CA LEU A 172 -17.52 11.26 -3.72
C LEU A 172 -16.93 10.20 -2.78
N LEU A 173 -15.61 9.96 -2.86
CA LEU A 173 -14.93 9.02 -1.96
C LEU A 173 -15.03 9.44 -0.48
N LYS A 174 -14.92 10.75 -0.18
CA LYS A 174 -15.14 11.29 1.18
C LYS A 174 -16.59 11.11 1.64
N GLN A 175 -17.58 11.27 0.76
CA GLN A 175 -18.99 11.04 1.08
C GLN A 175 -19.24 9.58 1.46
N ILE A 176 -18.72 8.64 0.66
CA ILE A 176 -18.78 7.19 0.96
C ILE A 176 -18.09 6.87 2.28
N ASN A 177 -16.93 7.47 2.55
CA ASN A 177 -16.21 7.30 3.80
C ASN A 177 -17.05 7.75 5.01
N LYS A 178 -17.69 8.92 4.91
CA LYS A 178 -18.57 9.45 5.96
C LYS A 178 -19.78 8.54 6.18
N ALA A 179 -20.37 8.03 5.11
CA ALA A 179 -21.49 7.12 5.24
C ALA A 179 -21.11 5.80 5.94
N ARG A 180 -19.92 5.26 5.63
CA ARG A 180 -19.39 4.06 6.30
C ARG A 180 -19.26 4.28 7.80
N LEU A 181 -18.74 5.44 8.20
CA LEU A 181 -18.67 5.85 9.60
C LEU A 181 -20.05 5.94 10.24
N ASN A 182 -21.03 6.57 9.58
CA ASN A 182 -22.38 6.73 10.11
C ASN A 182 -23.07 5.38 10.33
N ILE A 183 -22.92 4.45 9.39
CA ILE A 183 -23.44 3.08 9.54
C ILE A 183 -22.78 2.39 10.74
N PHE A 184 -21.44 2.41 10.81
CA PHE A 184 -20.73 1.80 11.95
C PHE A 184 -21.15 2.40 13.30
N ASP A 185 -21.28 3.72 13.39
CA ASP A 185 -21.71 4.42 14.60
C ASP A 185 -23.15 4.07 14.98
N MET A 186 -24.05 3.93 14.00
CA MET A 186 -25.41 3.44 14.22
C MET A 186 -25.40 2.04 14.83
N PHE A 187 -24.69 1.08 14.23
CA PHE A 187 -24.61 -0.28 14.77
C PHE A 187 -23.98 -0.31 16.17
N TYR A 188 -22.94 0.51 16.39
CA TYR A 188 -22.30 0.64 17.70
C TYR A 188 -23.30 1.15 18.76
N LYS A 189 -24.06 2.20 18.45
CA LYS A 189 -25.11 2.75 19.33
C LYS A 189 -26.23 1.75 19.61
N ILE A 190 -26.68 0.99 18.60
CA ILE A 190 -27.69 -0.04 18.81
C ILE A 190 -27.15 -1.14 19.73
N SER A 191 -25.88 -1.52 19.55
CA SER A 191 -25.28 -2.62 20.30
C SER A 191 -25.07 -2.34 21.78
N GLN A 192 -24.97 -1.09 22.20
CA GLN A 192 -24.68 -0.72 23.60
C GLN A 192 -23.46 -1.45 24.20
N GLY A 193 -22.50 -1.85 23.35
CA GLY A 193 -21.31 -2.61 23.75
C GLY A 193 -21.39 -4.12 23.50
N GLU A 194 -22.57 -4.66 23.20
CA GLU A 194 -22.79 -6.07 22.90
C GLU A 194 -22.20 -6.47 21.53
N GLN A 195 -21.87 -7.76 21.39
CA GLN A 195 -21.38 -8.31 20.13
C GLN A 195 -22.50 -8.62 19.14
N THR A 196 -23.69 -8.92 19.64
CA THR A 196 -24.87 -9.25 18.85
C THR A 196 -25.95 -8.18 19.01
N ILE A 197 -26.70 -7.95 17.94
CA ILE A 197 -27.93 -7.14 17.95
C ILE A 197 -28.99 -7.85 17.12
N THR A 198 -30.25 -7.44 17.24
CA THR A 198 -31.34 -7.96 16.42
C THR A 198 -31.67 -7.06 15.24
N ILE A 199 -32.21 -7.63 14.17
CA ILE A 199 -32.70 -6.85 13.03
C ILE A 199 -33.83 -5.90 13.46
N GLN A 200 -34.68 -6.34 14.40
CA GLN A 200 -35.75 -5.50 14.94
C GLN A 200 -35.23 -4.29 15.71
N GLN A 201 -34.11 -4.42 16.43
CA GLN A 201 -33.43 -3.27 17.06
C GLN A 201 -32.93 -2.27 16.02
N VAL A 202 -32.40 -2.75 14.88
CA VAL A 202 -31.93 -1.88 13.78
C VAL A 202 -33.08 -1.07 13.19
N PHE A 203 -34.18 -1.73 12.81
CA PHE A 203 -35.31 -1.00 12.21
C PHE A 203 -36.06 -0.11 13.20
N SER A 204 -36.12 -0.49 14.48
CA SER A 204 -36.65 0.37 15.54
C SER A 204 -35.82 1.64 15.68
N TYR A 205 -34.49 1.52 15.73
CA TYR A 205 -33.58 2.67 15.78
C TYR A 205 -33.74 3.57 14.55
N LEU A 206 -33.82 3.00 13.34
CA LEU A 206 -34.03 3.79 12.11
C LEU A 206 -35.33 4.57 12.15
N LYS A 207 -36.42 3.94 12.63
CA LYS A 207 -37.71 4.60 12.80
C LYS A 207 -37.64 5.76 13.79
N GLU A 208 -36.90 5.62 14.89
CA GLU A 208 -36.65 6.70 15.86
C GLU A 208 -35.85 7.87 15.25
N GLN A 209 -34.95 7.59 14.31
CA GLN A 209 -34.23 8.62 13.54
C GLN A 209 -35.06 9.21 12.38
N GLY A 210 -36.34 8.84 12.25
CA GLY A 210 -37.22 9.32 11.19
C GLY A 210 -37.07 8.61 9.84
N ILE A 211 -36.32 7.49 9.78
CA ILE A 211 -36.15 6.66 8.59
C ILE A 211 -37.12 5.48 8.67
N ILE A 212 -38.21 5.56 7.90
CA ILE A 212 -39.22 4.50 7.83
C ILE A 212 -39.02 3.74 6.52
N LEU A 213 -38.60 2.48 6.63
CA LEU A 213 -38.38 1.59 5.49
C LEU A 213 -39.59 0.66 5.33
N ASN A 214 -40.14 0.59 4.11
CA ASN A 214 -41.13 -0.45 3.77
C ASN A 214 -40.47 -1.84 3.69
N ASP A 215 -41.28 -2.90 3.52
CA ASP A 215 -40.77 -4.28 3.54
C ASP A 215 -39.71 -4.57 2.46
N ASP A 216 -39.84 -3.98 1.27
CA ASP A 216 -38.86 -4.14 0.20
C ASP A 216 -37.58 -3.36 0.53
N GLU A 217 -37.70 -2.12 1.00
CA GLU A 217 -36.56 -1.32 1.47
C GLU A 217 -35.83 -2.01 2.63
N GLN A 218 -36.54 -2.66 3.55
CA GLN A 218 -35.92 -3.44 4.62
C GLN A 218 -35.10 -4.62 4.07
N LYS A 219 -35.64 -5.36 3.09
CA LYS A 219 -34.90 -6.44 2.42
C LYS A 219 -33.66 -5.91 1.71
N GLN A 220 -33.77 -4.78 1.00
CA GLN A 220 -32.63 -4.14 0.33
C GLN A 220 -31.59 -3.62 1.33
N PHE A 221 -32.04 -3.05 2.45
CA PHE A 221 -31.14 -2.62 3.53
C PHE A 221 -30.37 -3.80 4.11
N ILE A 222 -31.03 -4.93 4.38
CA ILE A 222 -30.37 -6.14 4.90
C ILE A 222 -29.34 -6.64 3.87
N LYS A 223 -29.70 -6.73 2.59
CA LYS A 223 -28.77 -7.17 1.53
C LYS A 223 -27.59 -6.21 1.35
N GLY A 224 -27.83 -4.91 1.40
CA GLY A 224 -26.82 -3.90 1.18
C GLY A 224 -25.93 -3.66 2.39
N VAL A 225 -26.46 -3.70 3.61
CA VAL A 225 -25.70 -3.36 4.82
C VAL A 225 -25.18 -4.60 5.53
N LEU A 226 -25.77 -5.78 5.34
CA LEU A 226 -25.40 -6.99 6.09
C LEU A 226 -24.94 -8.13 5.18
N LYS A 227 -23.76 -8.69 5.47
CA LYS A 227 -23.16 -9.81 4.76
C LYS A 227 -23.78 -11.09 5.26
N PHE A 228 -24.43 -11.79 4.35
CA PHE A 228 -24.96 -13.12 4.56
C PHE A 228 -24.49 -13.99 3.39
N ASN A 229 -24.08 -15.23 3.68
CA ASN A 229 -23.65 -16.16 2.64
C ASN A 229 -24.88 -16.55 1.79
N GLN A 230 -24.74 -16.80 0.48
CA GLN A 230 -25.89 -17.22 -0.34
C GLN A 230 -26.55 -18.51 0.18
N ASN A 231 -25.79 -19.36 0.87
CA ASN A 231 -26.29 -20.57 1.54
C ASN A 231 -26.94 -20.31 2.91
N ASP A 232 -26.71 -19.13 3.52
CA ASP A 232 -27.28 -18.74 4.83
C ASP A 232 -28.67 -18.10 4.69
N ILE A 233 -29.21 -17.97 3.48
CA ILE A 233 -30.47 -17.23 3.28
C ILE A 233 -31.41 -17.89 2.29
N LYS A 234 -32.52 -18.41 2.82
CA LYS A 234 -33.82 -18.19 2.19
C LYS A 234 -34.26 -16.77 2.58
N ILE A 235 -33.96 -15.77 1.76
CA ILE A 235 -34.33 -14.35 2.00
C ILE A 235 -35.86 -14.20 2.15
N ASP A 236 -36.63 -15.16 1.63
CA ASP A 236 -38.09 -15.18 1.71
C ASP A 236 -38.64 -15.62 3.07
N GLU A 237 -37.81 -16.20 3.95
CA GLU A 237 -38.14 -16.55 5.33
C GLU A 237 -37.20 -15.77 6.27
N ILE A 238 -37.61 -14.57 6.68
CA ILE A 238 -36.89 -13.71 7.65
C ILE A 238 -36.78 -14.49 8.98
N LEU A 239 -35.70 -15.26 9.15
CA LEU A 239 -35.40 -16.06 10.35
C LEU A 239 -34.00 -15.72 10.91
N ILE A 240 -33.56 -14.47 10.72
CA ILE A 240 -32.31 -13.97 11.29
C ILE A 240 -32.66 -12.95 12.35
N ASP A 241 -32.93 -13.45 13.56
CA ASP A 241 -33.26 -12.58 14.69
C ASP A 241 -32.00 -11.88 15.20
N GLU A 242 -30.87 -12.58 15.34
CA GLU A 242 -29.61 -12.03 15.87
C GLU A 242 -28.47 -11.98 14.84
N ILE A 243 -27.77 -10.85 14.80
CA ILE A 243 -26.59 -10.60 13.99
C ILE A 243 -25.40 -10.24 14.87
N THR A 244 -24.27 -10.94 14.66
CA THR A 244 -22.98 -10.46 15.16
C THR A 244 -22.53 -9.30 14.29
N TRP A 245 -22.98 -8.10 14.65
CA TRP A 245 -23.03 -6.96 13.72
C TRP A 245 -21.66 -6.62 13.16
N LYS A 246 -20.62 -6.64 14.02
CA LYS A 246 -19.26 -6.28 13.64
C LYS A 246 -18.87 -7.01 12.36
N TYR A 247 -19.06 -8.33 12.28
CA TYR A 247 -18.67 -9.18 11.14
C TYR A 247 -19.58 -9.05 9.93
N ARG A 248 -20.82 -8.62 10.15
CA ARG A 248 -21.84 -8.58 9.11
C ARG A 248 -21.94 -7.23 8.44
N VAL A 249 -21.47 -6.10 8.98
CA VAL A 249 -21.65 -4.82 8.28
C VAL A 249 -20.87 -4.82 6.95
N GLN A 250 -21.59 -5.01 5.84
CA GLN A 250 -21.04 -4.98 4.49
C GLN A 250 -20.42 -3.63 4.21
N PRO A 251 -19.37 -3.59 3.39
CA PRO A 251 -18.85 -2.33 2.93
C PRO A 251 -19.77 -1.67 1.90
N ILE A 252 -19.68 -0.35 1.76
CA ILE A 252 -20.69 0.48 1.05
C ILE A 252 -20.60 0.44 -0.48
N PHE A 253 -19.56 -0.16 -1.05
CA PHE A 253 -19.58 -0.41 -2.49
C PHE A 253 -20.45 -1.65 -2.74
N MET A 254 -21.07 -1.77 -3.90
CA MET A 254 -21.87 -2.96 -4.19
C MET A 254 -21.77 -3.22 -5.67
N PHE A 255 -21.04 -4.28 -6.04
CA PHE A 255 -21.31 -4.90 -7.34
C PHE A 255 -22.73 -5.45 -7.31
N ASP A 256 -23.47 -5.27 -8.41
CA ASP A 256 -24.76 -5.91 -8.65
C ASP A 256 -25.91 -5.49 -7.71
N VAL A 257 -25.89 -4.26 -7.20
CA VAL A 257 -27.03 -3.67 -6.46
C VAL A 257 -27.61 -2.48 -7.21
N ASP A 258 -28.94 -2.40 -7.24
CA ASP A 258 -29.67 -1.25 -7.78
C ASP A 258 -29.41 -0.01 -6.92
N LEU A 259 -28.49 0.83 -7.37
CA LEU A 259 -28.07 2.04 -6.66
C LEU A 259 -29.22 3.07 -6.54
N ASN A 260 -30.17 3.08 -7.47
CA ASN A 260 -31.27 4.04 -7.46
C ASN A 260 -32.31 3.71 -6.39
N ASN A 261 -32.50 2.43 -6.10
CA ASN A 261 -33.49 1.96 -5.12
C ASN A 261 -32.89 1.47 -3.80
N ASN A 262 -31.57 1.60 -3.62
CA ASN A 262 -30.92 1.15 -2.39
C ASN A 262 -31.10 2.17 -1.24
N PRO A 263 -31.72 1.78 -0.12
CA PRO A 263 -31.89 2.66 1.04
C PRO A 263 -30.56 3.12 1.65
N VAL A 264 -29.47 2.37 1.48
CA VAL A 264 -28.12 2.78 1.89
C VAL A 264 -27.70 4.05 1.16
N ILE A 265 -27.92 4.09 -0.16
CA ILE A 265 -27.59 5.23 -1.01
C ILE A 265 -28.45 6.43 -0.62
N LYS A 266 -29.77 6.20 -0.48
CA LYS A 266 -30.77 7.23 -0.18
C LYS A 266 -30.59 7.88 1.20
N TYR A 267 -30.34 7.10 2.25
CA TYR A 267 -30.40 7.58 3.63
C TYR A 267 -29.02 7.77 4.28
N PHE A 268 -27.99 7.05 3.83
CA PHE A 268 -26.68 7.07 4.49
C PHE A 268 -25.61 7.76 3.67
N ASN A 269 -25.68 7.69 2.34
CA ASN A 269 -24.70 8.32 1.46
C ASN A 269 -25.12 9.71 0.96
N ASN A 270 -26.42 10.04 0.92
CA ASN A 270 -26.95 11.29 0.34
C ASN A 270 -26.42 11.59 -1.07
N LEU A 271 -26.21 10.54 -1.89
CA LEU A 271 -25.72 10.71 -3.26
C LEU A 271 -26.80 11.30 -4.14
N ASN A 272 -26.47 12.32 -4.92
CA ASN A 272 -27.34 12.81 -5.98
C ASN A 272 -27.19 11.96 -7.26
N GLN A 273 -27.99 12.22 -8.30
CA GLN A 273 -27.92 11.47 -9.56
C GLN A 273 -26.54 11.53 -10.24
N LYS A 274 -25.83 12.66 -10.13
CA LYS A 274 -24.47 12.78 -10.68
C LYS A 274 -23.49 11.90 -9.88
N ASP A 275 -23.61 11.87 -8.57
CA ASP A 275 -22.77 11.02 -7.71
C ASP A 275 -23.00 9.54 -8.01
N ILE A 276 -24.26 9.13 -8.21
CA ILE A 276 -24.63 7.76 -8.63
C ILE A 276 -23.98 7.43 -9.97
N TYR A 277 -24.12 8.30 -10.97
CA TYR A 277 -23.49 8.13 -12.28
C TYR A 277 -21.96 8.00 -12.17
N LEU A 278 -21.29 8.88 -11.42
CA LEU A 278 -19.83 8.81 -11.23
C LEU A 278 -19.41 7.52 -10.53
N PHE A 279 -20.24 7.02 -9.62
CA PHE A 279 -20.01 5.75 -8.95
C PHE A 279 -20.15 4.56 -9.90
N GLU A 280 -21.17 4.55 -10.75
CA GLU A 280 -21.35 3.53 -11.81
C GLU A 280 -20.13 3.51 -12.75
N GLN A 281 -19.67 4.68 -13.19
CA GLN A 281 -18.46 4.80 -14.02
C GLN A 281 -17.20 4.27 -13.30
N PHE A 282 -17.06 4.55 -12.00
CA PHE A 282 -15.99 3.98 -11.18
C PHE A 282 -16.04 2.44 -11.14
N ILE A 283 -17.22 1.85 -10.97
CA ILE A 283 -17.40 0.39 -10.97
C ILE A 283 -17.00 -0.22 -12.31
N GLU A 284 -17.42 0.37 -13.43
CA GLU A 284 -17.04 -0.10 -14.77
C GLU A 284 -15.52 -0.03 -15.00
N ARG A 285 -14.87 1.06 -14.57
CA ARG A 285 -13.40 1.20 -14.61
C ARG A 285 -12.70 0.12 -13.80
N VAL A 286 -13.23 -0.25 -12.64
CA VAL A 286 -12.65 -1.29 -11.79
C VAL A 286 -12.78 -2.67 -12.45
N LYS A 287 -13.99 -3.03 -12.91
CA LYS A 287 -14.24 -4.31 -13.62
C LYS A 287 -13.31 -4.46 -14.82
N TYR A 288 -13.14 -3.38 -15.59
CA TYR A 288 -12.33 -3.36 -16.80
C TYR A 288 -10.89 -3.91 -16.62
N PHE A 289 -10.23 -3.62 -15.50
CA PHE A 289 -8.90 -4.16 -15.21
C PHE A 289 -8.92 -5.35 -14.25
N MET A 290 -9.83 -5.39 -13.27
CA MET A 290 -9.90 -6.48 -12.28
C MET A 290 -10.29 -7.82 -12.93
N ASP A 291 -11.14 -7.82 -13.95
CA ASP A 291 -11.46 -9.04 -14.70
C ASP A 291 -10.21 -9.62 -15.37
N GLN A 292 -9.34 -8.75 -15.91
CA GLN A 292 -8.06 -9.19 -16.46
C GLN A 292 -7.11 -9.71 -15.38
N ALA A 293 -7.13 -9.12 -14.18
CA ALA A 293 -6.34 -9.59 -13.04
C ALA A 293 -6.76 -11.02 -12.66
N LEU A 294 -8.06 -11.29 -12.60
CA LEU A 294 -8.59 -12.63 -12.31
C LEU A 294 -8.22 -13.64 -13.41
N ILE A 295 -8.48 -13.31 -14.69
CA ILE A 295 -8.19 -14.18 -15.84
C ILE A 295 -6.71 -14.57 -15.88
N ASN A 296 -5.82 -13.61 -15.61
CA ASN A 296 -4.37 -13.82 -15.68
C ASN A 296 -3.73 -14.19 -14.33
N GLN A 297 -4.53 -14.34 -13.26
CA GLN A 297 -4.09 -14.59 -11.89
C GLN A 297 -2.99 -13.62 -11.40
N VAL A 298 -3.10 -12.35 -11.79
CA VAL A 298 -2.20 -11.28 -11.35
C VAL A 298 -2.78 -10.65 -10.08
N CYS A 299 -2.02 -10.63 -9.00
CA CYS A 299 -2.49 -10.02 -7.76
C CYS A 299 -2.50 -8.48 -7.86
N VAL A 300 -3.50 -7.87 -7.23
CA VAL A 300 -3.73 -6.43 -7.16
C VAL A 300 -3.67 -5.98 -5.70
N MET A 301 -2.74 -5.09 -5.38
CA MET A 301 -2.64 -4.45 -4.07
C MET A 301 -3.41 -3.14 -4.06
N VAL A 302 -4.40 -3.02 -3.19
CA VAL A 302 -5.07 -1.75 -2.93
C VAL A 302 -4.27 -1.01 -1.87
N ASP A 303 -3.65 0.10 -2.26
CA ASP A 303 -2.89 0.94 -1.35
C ASP A 303 -3.82 1.70 -0.40
N ALA A 304 -3.33 1.87 0.83
CA ALA A 304 -3.96 2.73 1.82
C ALA A 304 -3.46 4.16 1.68
N GLU A 305 -4.35 5.11 1.95
CA GLU A 305 -4.18 6.55 1.76
C GLU A 305 -4.44 7.29 3.10
N GLN A 306 -4.98 8.51 3.06
CA GLN A 306 -5.24 9.32 4.26
C GLN A 306 -6.52 8.89 4.99
N THR A 307 -6.58 9.13 6.31
CA THR A 307 -7.67 8.66 7.19
C THR A 307 -9.06 9.17 6.80
N TYR A 308 -9.16 10.33 6.14
CA TYR A 308 -10.44 10.92 5.73
C TYR A 308 -11.10 10.20 4.53
N ILE A 309 -10.40 9.29 3.85
CA ILE A 309 -10.92 8.41 2.79
C ILE A 309 -10.68 6.92 3.07
N GLN A 310 -9.88 6.57 4.09
CA GLN A 310 -9.41 5.21 4.28
C GLN A 310 -10.53 4.17 4.50
N LEU A 311 -11.62 4.51 5.18
CA LEU A 311 -12.72 3.57 5.40
C LEU A 311 -13.50 3.28 4.12
N ALA A 312 -13.55 4.23 3.18
CA ALA A 312 -14.07 3.96 1.84
C ALA A 312 -13.13 3.05 1.06
N ILE A 313 -11.81 3.26 1.12
CA ILE A 313 -10.81 2.40 0.48
C ILE A 313 -10.85 0.97 1.06
N ASP A 314 -10.95 0.86 2.39
CA ASP A 314 -11.11 -0.41 3.07
C ASP A 314 -12.39 -1.09 2.61
N SER A 315 -13.49 -0.32 2.49
CA SER A 315 -14.76 -0.85 2.01
C SER A 315 -14.70 -1.37 0.58
N PHE A 316 -14.03 -0.62 -0.30
CA PHE A 316 -13.75 -1.06 -1.66
C PHE A 316 -12.95 -2.37 -1.66
N SER A 317 -11.86 -2.40 -0.89
CA SER A 317 -10.95 -3.56 -0.83
C SER A 317 -11.65 -4.81 -0.32
N GLU A 318 -12.42 -4.71 0.77
CA GLU A 318 -13.16 -5.84 1.36
C GLU A 318 -14.17 -6.46 0.38
N GLN A 319 -14.75 -5.66 -0.51
CA GLN A 319 -15.61 -6.19 -1.57
C GLN A 319 -14.87 -6.77 -2.74
N MET A 320 -13.76 -6.15 -3.15
CA MET A 320 -12.91 -6.73 -4.18
C MET A 320 -12.41 -8.10 -3.69
N GLU A 321 -12.04 -8.24 -2.42
CA GLU A 321 -11.74 -9.54 -1.81
C GLU A 321 -12.97 -10.45 -1.81
N ALA A 322 -14.13 -9.96 -1.37
CA ALA A 322 -15.35 -10.77 -1.35
C ALA A 322 -15.82 -11.24 -2.73
N TYR A 323 -15.48 -10.54 -3.82
CA TYR A 323 -15.87 -10.87 -5.19
C TYR A 323 -14.79 -11.67 -5.92
N TYR A 324 -13.55 -11.21 -5.92
CA TYR A 324 -12.45 -11.79 -6.69
C TYR A 324 -11.64 -12.85 -5.93
N ASN A 325 -11.65 -12.85 -4.59
CA ASN A 325 -10.89 -13.82 -3.80
C ASN A 325 -11.67 -15.10 -3.46
N GLN A 326 -12.31 -15.74 -4.45
CA GLN A 326 -13.09 -16.97 -4.24
C GLN A 326 -12.20 -18.22 -4.08
N ASN A 327 -11.38 -18.48 -5.09
CA ASN A 327 -10.51 -19.67 -5.14
C ASN A 327 -9.03 -19.31 -4.93
N TYR A 328 -8.68 -18.05 -5.15
CA TYR A 328 -7.31 -17.55 -5.10
C TYR A 328 -7.31 -16.16 -4.45
N THR A 329 -6.28 -15.83 -3.68
CA THR A 329 -6.05 -14.45 -3.24
C THR A 329 -5.55 -13.60 -4.41
N ILE A 330 -6.44 -12.82 -5.02
CA ILE A 330 -6.14 -11.86 -6.10
C ILE A 330 -5.91 -10.47 -5.49
N VAL A 331 -6.76 -10.06 -4.57
CA VAL A 331 -6.78 -8.72 -3.98
C VAL A 331 -6.08 -8.73 -2.62
N PHE A 332 -5.28 -7.70 -2.38
CA PHE A 332 -4.67 -7.42 -1.08
C PHE A 332 -5.09 -6.04 -0.59
N ASN A 333 -5.59 -5.98 0.65
CA ASN A 333 -5.91 -4.75 1.36
C ASN A 333 -4.71 -4.29 2.23
N THR A 334 -4.42 -2.99 2.26
CA THR A 334 -3.27 -2.43 2.98
C THR A 334 -3.65 -1.94 4.39
N PHE A 335 -2.93 -2.40 5.40
CA PHE A 335 -3.17 -2.09 6.81
C PHE A 335 -2.05 -1.23 7.36
N GLN A 336 -2.39 -0.02 7.80
CA GLN A 336 -1.42 0.99 8.23
C GLN A 336 -1.23 0.99 9.75
N ASN A 337 -0.20 0.31 10.24
CA ASN A 337 0.04 0.10 11.66
C ASN A 337 0.50 1.34 12.44
N TYR A 338 0.65 2.51 11.82
CA TYR A 338 0.75 3.77 12.57
C TYR A 338 -0.59 4.21 13.17
N LEU A 339 -1.74 3.70 12.68
CA LEU A 339 -3.06 4.06 13.20
C LEU A 339 -3.44 3.19 14.39
N LYS A 340 -3.89 3.81 15.49
CA LYS A 340 -4.30 3.15 16.74
C LYS A 340 -5.37 2.06 16.51
N GLN A 341 -6.27 2.26 15.56
CA GLN A 341 -7.37 1.34 15.25
C GLN A 341 -6.94 0.03 14.56
N THR A 342 -5.71 -0.04 14.04
CA THR A 342 -5.27 -1.16 13.18
C THR A 342 -5.28 -2.51 13.90
N LYS A 343 -5.01 -2.53 15.21
CA LYS A 343 -5.07 -3.76 16.01
C LYS A 343 -6.48 -4.38 15.96
N GLN A 344 -7.49 -3.58 16.32
CA GLN A 344 -8.87 -4.03 16.33
C GLN A 344 -9.34 -4.43 14.93
N ARG A 345 -8.94 -3.67 13.90
CA ARG A 345 -9.21 -4.04 12.50
C ARG A 345 -8.58 -5.38 12.12
N THR A 346 -7.35 -5.66 12.56
CA THR A 346 -6.66 -6.93 12.24
C THR A 346 -7.38 -8.11 12.87
N ASP A 347 -7.75 -8.02 14.14
CA ASP A 347 -8.49 -9.08 14.84
C ASP A 347 -9.82 -9.36 14.14
N TYR A 348 -10.53 -8.28 13.83
CA TYR A 348 -11.81 -8.32 13.14
C TYR A 348 -11.73 -9.07 11.80
N GLU A 349 -10.70 -8.80 11.01
CA GLU A 349 -10.53 -9.37 9.67
C GLU A 349 -10.17 -10.86 9.70
N ILE A 350 -9.37 -11.27 10.69
CA ILE A 350 -9.06 -12.69 10.92
C ILE A 350 -10.34 -13.45 11.29
N GLU A 351 -11.11 -12.93 12.25
CA GLU A 351 -12.35 -13.54 12.70
C GLU A 351 -13.40 -13.60 11.56
N LYS A 352 -13.52 -12.51 10.80
CA LYS A 352 -14.39 -12.42 9.61
C LYS A 352 -14.00 -13.45 8.56
N ALA A 353 -12.71 -13.57 8.25
CA ALA A 353 -12.22 -14.54 7.26
C ALA A 353 -12.46 -15.99 7.71
N GLU A 354 -12.25 -16.30 9.00
CA GLU A 354 -12.52 -17.63 9.55
C GLU A 354 -14.02 -17.97 9.53
N LYS A 355 -14.88 -17.02 9.92
CA LYS A 355 -16.33 -17.18 9.99
C LYS A 355 -16.97 -17.37 8.61
N PHE A 356 -16.57 -16.56 7.64
CA PHE A 356 -17.15 -16.56 6.29
C PHE A 356 -16.32 -17.32 5.26
N LYS A 357 -15.25 -18.01 5.69
CA LYS A 357 -14.34 -18.79 4.83
C LYS A 357 -13.80 -17.97 3.64
N LEU A 358 -13.44 -16.72 3.89
CA LEU A 358 -12.91 -15.81 2.87
C LEU A 358 -11.41 -16.00 2.68
N ASN A 359 -10.92 -15.92 1.44
CA ASN A 359 -9.50 -15.72 1.18
C ASN A 359 -9.18 -14.23 1.31
N ILE A 360 -8.39 -13.87 2.31
CA ILE A 360 -8.01 -12.47 2.55
C ILE A 360 -6.54 -12.25 2.22
N GLY A 361 -6.25 -11.10 1.62
CA GLY A 361 -4.89 -10.66 1.32
C GLY A 361 -4.58 -9.42 2.16
N ILE A 362 -3.61 -9.49 3.05
CA ILE A 362 -3.27 -8.36 3.91
C ILE A 362 -1.85 -7.89 3.62
N LYS A 363 -1.69 -6.62 3.25
CA LYS A 363 -0.40 -5.92 3.16
C LYS A 363 -0.18 -5.08 4.41
N MET A 364 0.66 -5.57 5.31
CA MET A 364 1.04 -4.85 6.53
C MET A 364 2.14 -3.84 6.23
N VAL A 365 1.83 -2.56 6.46
CA VAL A 365 2.77 -1.43 6.35
C VAL A 365 2.83 -0.66 7.66
N ARG A 366 3.88 0.15 7.86
CA ARG A 366 3.86 1.17 8.90
C ARG A 366 2.82 2.26 8.57
N GLY A 367 2.94 2.90 7.42
CA GLY A 367 2.09 4.01 6.99
C GLY A 367 2.93 5.17 6.45
N ALA A 368 2.40 5.89 5.46
CA ALA A 368 3.13 6.93 4.73
C ALA A 368 2.71 8.37 5.08
N TYR A 369 1.56 8.55 5.77
CA TYR A 369 0.93 9.87 5.92
C TYR A 369 1.02 10.46 7.34
N MET A 370 1.95 9.97 8.18
CA MET A 370 2.08 10.35 9.60
C MET A 370 2.13 11.87 9.84
N VAL A 371 2.82 12.59 8.95
CA VAL A 371 3.02 14.04 9.06
C VAL A 371 1.75 14.79 8.71
N GLU A 372 1.06 14.40 7.63
CA GLU A 372 -0.23 15.02 7.27
C GLU A 372 -1.29 14.73 8.32
N GLU A 373 -1.40 13.49 8.82
CA GLU A 373 -2.37 13.12 9.85
C GLU A 373 -2.20 13.93 11.14
N SER A 374 -0.96 14.10 11.60
CA SER A 374 -0.68 14.88 12.81
C SER A 374 -1.05 16.36 12.65
N LYS A 375 -0.79 16.93 11.46
CA LYS A 375 -1.17 18.30 11.13
C LYS A 375 -2.69 18.45 11.08
N LEU A 376 -3.38 17.51 10.44
CA LEU A 376 -4.83 17.50 10.29
C LEU A 376 -5.53 17.39 11.66
N ALA A 377 -5.08 16.48 12.53
CA ALA A 377 -5.63 16.32 13.87
C ALA A 377 -5.51 17.61 14.70
N LYS A 378 -4.35 18.29 14.63
CA LYS A 378 -4.14 19.57 15.30
C LYS A 378 -5.04 20.68 14.74
N GLN A 379 -5.20 20.76 13.42
CA GLN A 379 -6.07 21.75 12.77
C GLN A 379 -7.54 21.53 13.11
N GLN A 380 -7.98 20.28 13.27
CA GLN A 380 -9.36 19.93 13.61
C GLN A 380 -9.63 19.91 15.13
N ASN A 381 -8.63 20.16 15.96
CA ASN A 381 -8.69 20.00 17.41
C ASN A 381 -9.25 18.62 17.84
N LYS A 382 -8.79 17.56 17.17
CA LYS A 382 -9.16 16.16 17.44
C LYS A 382 -7.95 15.37 17.95
N GLU A 383 -8.22 14.22 18.56
CA GLU A 383 -7.17 13.28 18.92
C GLU A 383 -6.38 12.84 17.69
N ASN A 384 -5.05 12.76 17.83
CA ASN A 384 -4.20 12.24 16.77
C ASN A 384 -4.48 10.73 16.59
N PRO A 385 -4.89 10.27 15.38
CA PRO A 385 -5.21 8.86 15.15
C PRO A 385 -3.98 7.95 15.18
N ILE A 386 -2.77 8.52 15.15
CA ILE A 386 -1.52 7.76 15.07
C ILE A 386 -0.98 7.38 16.46
N ASN A 387 -0.19 6.31 16.54
CA ASN A 387 0.46 5.90 17.80
C ASN A 387 1.48 6.95 18.29
N ASN A 388 1.80 6.87 19.58
CA ASN A 388 2.74 7.76 20.26
C ASN A 388 4.21 7.43 19.91
N GLY A 389 4.60 7.55 18.64
CA GLY A 389 5.98 7.44 18.19
C GLY A 389 6.34 6.13 17.45
N TYR A 390 7.65 5.99 17.21
CA TYR A 390 8.22 4.93 16.39
C TYR A 390 8.13 3.55 17.05
N ASP A 391 8.49 3.46 18.33
CA ASP A 391 8.58 2.18 19.04
C ASP A 391 7.20 1.57 19.31
N THR A 392 6.22 2.40 19.66
CA THR A 392 4.82 1.99 19.84
C THR A 392 4.21 1.48 18.54
N THR A 393 4.50 2.16 17.42
CA THR A 393 4.11 1.71 16.08
C THR A 393 4.78 0.40 15.69
N THR A 394 6.08 0.26 16.00
CA THR A 394 6.85 -0.95 15.69
C THR A 394 6.32 -2.15 16.48
N SER A 395 6.04 -1.96 17.78
CA SER A 395 5.40 -2.97 18.63
C SER A 395 4.03 -3.40 18.11
N MET A 396 3.24 -2.46 17.55
CA MET A 396 1.96 -2.80 16.92
C MET A 396 2.12 -3.61 15.63
N ILE A 397 3.09 -3.25 14.79
CA ILE A 397 3.42 -4.03 13.57
C ILE A 397 3.77 -5.46 13.96
N GLU A 398 4.69 -5.64 14.90
CA GLU A 398 5.15 -6.95 15.37
C GLU A 398 3.99 -7.79 15.90
N ARG A 399 3.15 -7.21 16.77
CA ARG A 399 1.98 -7.89 17.34
C ARG A 399 0.96 -8.29 16.27
N ASN A 400 0.64 -7.39 15.35
CA ASN A 400 -0.34 -7.67 14.30
C ASN A 400 0.18 -8.74 13.32
N LEU A 401 1.47 -8.71 12.98
CA LEU A 401 2.10 -9.74 12.16
C LEU A 401 2.12 -11.09 12.86
N GLU A 402 2.45 -11.14 14.15
CA GLU A 402 2.43 -12.40 14.91
C GLU A 402 1.03 -13.02 14.91
N ILE A 403 0.00 -12.25 15.21
CA ILE A 403 -1.38 -12.73 15.23
C ILE A 403 -1.81 -13.19 13.83
N LEU A 404 -1.49 -12.45 12.77
CA LEU A 404 -1.80 -12.87 11.39
C LEU A 404 -1.11 -14.18 11.01
N ILE A 405 0.19 -14.28 11.29
CA ILE A 405 0.98 -15.47 10.93
C ILE A 405 0.53 -16.69 11.74
N GLN A 406 0.22 -16.51 13.02
CA GLN A 406 -0.32 -17.59 13.86
C GLN A 406 -1.67 -18.12 13.34
N ASN A 407 -2.49 -17.26 12.72
CA ASN A 407 -3.80 -17.63 12.20
C ASN A 407 -3.81 -17.94 10.69
N ILE A 408 -2.64 -17.93 10.02
CA ILE A 408 -2.54 -18.01 8.56
C ILE A 408 -3.08 -19.33 7.97
N HIS A 409 -3.20 -20.38 8.79
CA HIS A 409 -3.75 -21.67 8.38
C HIS A 409 -5.26 -21.82 8.66
N LYS A 410 -5.87 -20.93 9.45
CA LYS A 410 -7.30 -21.01 9.83
C LYS A 410 -8.24 -20.55 8.71
N SER A 411 -7.76 -19.60 7.93
CA SER A 411 -8.37 -19.15 6.69
C SER A 411 -7.25 -19.00 5.66
N PRO A 412 -7.55 -19.12 4.35
CA PRO A 412 -6.57 -18.94 3.29
C PRO A 412 -6.12 -17.46 3.19
N THR A 413 -5.31 -17.05 4.16
CA THR A 413 -4.80 -15.70 4.36
C THR A 413 -3.40 -15.60 3.77
N LYS A 414 -3.14 -14.54 3.00
CA LYS A 414 -1.78 -14.20 2.57
C LYS A 414 -1.37 -12.88 3.17
N VAL A 415 -0.13 -12.82 3.67
CA VAL A 415 0.39 -11.67 4.39
C VAL A 415 1.63 -11.12 3.69
N PHE A 416 1.54 -9.86 3.27
CA PHE A 416 2.69 -9.08 2.83
C PHE A 416 3.29 -8.30 4.00
N VAL A 417 4.54 -8.58 4.31
CA VAL A 417 5.37 -7.84 5.27
C VAL A 417 6.15 -6.77 4.50
N ALA A 418 5.59 -5.57 4.44
CA ALA A 418 6.20 -4.44 3.73
C ALA A 418 7.03 -3.59 4.70
N SER A 419 8.29 -3.98 4.89
CA SER A 419 9.21 -3.31 5.83
C SER A 419 10.65 -3.30 5.32
N HIS A 420 11.33 -2.18 5.60
CA HIS A 420 12.77 -2.01 5.46
C HIS A 420 13.53 -2.19 6.78
N ASN A 421 12.82 -2.32 7.89
CA ASN A 421 13.44 -2.48 9.21
C ASN A 421 13.91 -3.92 9.38
N GLU A 422 15.23 -4.13 9.35
CA GLU A 422 15.87 -5.44 9.55
C GLU A 422 15.40 -6.15 10.82
N GLN A 423 15.23 -5.43 11.93
CA GLN A 423 14.74 -6.03 13.18
C GLN A 423 13.33 -6.62 13.03
N THR A 424 12.43 -5.89 12.37
CA THR A 424 11.07 -6.38 12.09
C THR A 424 11.12 -7.59 11.16
N ILE A 425 12.03 -7.61 10.19
CA ILE A 425 12.20 -8.74 9.28
C ILE A 425 12.70 -9.98 10.04
N ASP A 426 13.72 -9.83 10.88
CA ASP A 426 14.27 -10.94 11.66
C ASP A 426 13.24 -11.52 12.64
N GLN A 427 12.47 -10.68 13.34
CA GLN A 427 11.37 -11.14 14.19
C GLN A 427 10.30 -11.90 13.40
N VAL A 428 9.93 -11.44 12.20
CA VAL A 428 8.97 -12.17 11.35
C VAL A 428 9.54 -13.53 10.95
N LYS A 429 10.83 -13.62 10.61
CA LYS A 429 11.48 -14.91 10.30
C LYS A 429 11.45 -15.84 11.51
N GLU A 430 11.67 -15.33 12.72
CA GLU A 430 11.55 -16.10 13.97
C GLU A 430 10.12 -16.58 14.20
N ILE A 431 9.11 -15.72 13.99
CA ILE A 431 7.69 -16.07 14.08
C ILE A 431 7.35 -17.16 13.06
N MET A 432 7.78 -17.01 11.80
CA MET A 432 7.60 -18.02 10.76
C MET A 432 8.22 -19.36 11.17
N ASN A 433 9.44 -19.37 11.68
CA ASN A 433 10.10 -20.59 12.17
C ASN A 433 9.33 -21.22 13.33
N ARG A 434 8.88 -20.41 14.30
CA ARG A 434 8.12 -20.87 15.46
C ARG A 434 6.81 -21.56 15.06
N TYR A 435 6.11 -21.01 14.06
CA TYR A 435 4.85 -21.56 13.55
C TYR A 435 5.04 -22.48 12.34
N SER A 436 6.28 -22.88 12.01
CA SER A 436 6.60 -23.77 10.89
C SER A 436 6.08 -23.31 9.52
N ILE A 437 6.07 -21.99 9.30
CA ILE A 437 5.64 -21.39 8.04
C ILE A 437 6.77 -21.49 7.01
N PRO A 438 6.53 -22.09 5.83
CA PRO A 438 7.58 -22.25 4.83
C PRO A 438 7.97 -20.90 4.21
N ASN A 439 9.26 -20.73 3.88
CA ASN A 439 9.79 -19.52 3.24
C ASN A 439 9.12 -19.22 1.87
N GLN A 440 8.63 -20.28 1.20
CA GLN A 440 7.88 -20.22 -0.05
C GLN A 440 6.35 -20.35 0.15
N GLY A 441 5.85 -20.00 1.34
CA GLY A 441 4.44 -20.06 1.74
C GLY A 441 3.66 -18.78 1.52
N ASP A 442 2.73 -18.51 2.44
CA ASP A 442 1.75 -17.42 2.37
C ASP A 442 2.20 -16.12 3.05
N VAL A 443 3.40 -16.11 3.63
CA VAL A 443 4.08 -14.89 4.09
C VAL A 443 5.05 -14.43 3.01
N LEU A 444 4.83 -13.22 2.50
CA LEU A 444 5.63 -12.59 1.46
C LEU A 444 6.25 -11.31 2.00
N PHE A 445 7.45 -10.97 1.55
CA PHE A 445 8.12 -9.74 1.92
C PHE A 445 8.05 -8.73 0.78
N ALA A 446 7.98 -7.44 1.12
CA ALA A 446 8.05 -6.38 0.13
C ALA A 446 8.92 -5.22 0.60
N GLN A 447 9.64 -4.61 -0.35
CA GLN A 447 10.51 -3.47 -0.12
C GLN A 447 10.37 -2.48 -1.27
N LEU A 448 10.45 -1.18 -0.97
CA LEU A 448 10.50 -0.15 -1.98
C LEU A 448 11.73 -0.31 -2.89
N TYR A 449 11.52 0.01 -4.15
CA TYR A 449 12.58 0.17 -5.13
C TYR A 449 13.53 1.31 -4.73
N GLY A 450 14.84 1.08 -4.88
CA GLY A 450 15.87 2.07 -4.51
C GLY A 450 16.23 2.14 -3.03
N LEU A 451 15.56 1.37 -2.16
CA LEU A 451 15.83 1.34 -0.71
C LEU A 451 16.16 -0.07 -0.21
N SER A 452 17.17 -0.15 0.67
CA SER A 452 17.53 -1.35 1.43
C SER A 452 17.71 -2.61 0.58
N ASP A 453 18.37 -2.49 -0.58
CA ASP A 453 18.57 -3.61 -1.51
C ASP A 453 19.30 -4.79 -0.85
N HIS A 454 20.17 -4.54 0.14
CA HIS A 454 20.86 -5.61 0.87
C HIS A 454 19.90 -6.57 1.57
N VAL A 455 18.83 -6.04 2.18
CA VAL A 455 17.78 -6.86 2.82
C VAL A 455 17.01 -7.67 1.77
N THR A 456 16.70 -7.06 0.61
CA THR A 456 16.01 -7.75 -0.48
C THR A 456 16.81 -8.96 -0.97
N TYR A 457 18.11 -8.77 -1.22
CA TYR A 457 18.98 -9.82 -1.72
C TYR A 457 19.24 -10.91 -0.66
N GLN A 458 19.35 -10.52 0.62
CA GLN A 458 19.45 -11.47 1.71
C GLN A 458 18.20 -12.37 1.78
N LEU A 459 17.00 -11.80 1.82
CA LEU A 459 15.74 -12.57 1.85
C LEU A 459 15.62 -13.51 0.63
N ALA A 460 15.98 -13.02 -0.56
CA ALA A 460 15.99 -13.83 -1.77
C ALA A 460 17.00 -15.01 -1.68
N SER A 461 18.15 -14.79 -1.07
CA SER A 461 19.18 -15.83 -0.89
C SER A 461 18.77 -16.90 0.12
N GLU A 462 18.03 -16.51 1.16
CA GLU A 462 17.46 -17.37 2.20
C GLU A 462 16.18 -18.10 1.71
N GLY A 463 15.76 -17.84 0.47
CA GLY A 463 14.64 -18.52 -0.17
C GLY A 463 13.27 -18.00 0.23
N TYR A 464 13.16 -16.77 0.74
CA TYR A 464 11.87 -16.12 0.98
C TYR A 464 11.29 -15.52 -0.31
N LYS A 465 9.95 -15.48 -0.41
CA LYS A 465 9.27 -14.69 -1.44
C LYS A 465 9.44 -13.20 -1.15
N ILE A 466 10.17 -12.50 -2.00
CA ILE A 466 10.49 -11.08 -1.83
C ILE A 466 10.18 -10.28 -3.08
N TYR A 467 9.52 -9.14 -2.86
CA TYR A 467 9.06 -8.24 -3.90
C TYR A 467 9.71 -6.87 -3.79
N LYS A 468 10.03 -6.27 -4.94
CA LYS A 468 10.30 -4.83 -5.03
C LYS A 468 9.06 -4.08 -5.50
N TYR A 469 8.67 -3.08 -4.74
CA TYR A 469 7.61 -2.14 -5.09
C TYR A 469 8.17 -1.05 -6.00
N VAL A 470 7.80 -1.08 -7.28
CA VAL A 470 8.40 -0.34 -8.39
C VAL A 470 7.44 0.70 -8.94
N PRO A 471 7.65 1.98 -8.61
CA PRO A 471 6.82 3.07 -9.07
C PRO A 471 7.18 3.50 -10.50
N PHE A 472 6.18 3.90 -11.27
CA PHE A 472 6.35 4.50 -12.59
C PHE A 472 5.20 5.45 -12.94
N GLY A 473 5.41 6.33 -13.91
CA GLY A 473 4.39 7.25 -14.40
C GLY A 473 4.99 8.58 -14.87
N LYS A 474 4.16 9.48 -15.41
CA LYS A 474 4.63 10.82 -15.81
C LYS A 474 5.26 11.55 -14.63
N THR A 475 6.23 12.42 -14.89
CA THR A 475 6.96 13.12 -13.81
C THR A 475 6.03 13.84 -12.83
N GLU A 476 5.01 14.51 -13.34
CA GLU A 476 4.08 15.31 -12.54
C GLU A 476 3.34 14.45 -11.51
N ILE A 477 2.91 13.25 -11.91
CA ILE A 477 2.21 12.32 -11.01
C ILE A 477 3.16 11.60 -10.06
N MET A 478 4.46 11.50 -10.39
CA MET A 478 5.46 10.88 -9.53
C MET A 478 5.97 11.82 -8.43
N ILE A 479 5.81 13.14 -8.54
CA ILE A 479 6.36 14.10 -7.58
C ILE A 479 5.89 13.85 -6.14
N PRO A 480 4.58 13.70 -5.85
CA PRO A 480 4.12 13.42 -4.48
C PRO A 480 4.75 12.16 -3.89
N TYR A 481 4.85 11.11 -4.70
CA TYR A 481 5.54 9.87 -4.32
C TYR A 481 7.02 10.12 -3.99
N LEU A 482 7.75 10.84 -4.84
CA LEU A 482 9.17 11.14 -4.66
C LEU A 482 9.42 11.96 -3.39
N MET A 483 8.53 12.89 -3.05
CA MET A 483 8.61 13.66 -1.80
C MET A 483 8.46 12.78 -0.56
N ARG A 484 7.49 11.86 -0.57
CA ARG A 484 7.34 10.88 0.53
C ARG A 484 8.56 9.96 0.63
N ARG A 485 9.14 9.55 -0.50
CA ARG A 485 10.38 8.75 -0.52
C ARG A 485 11.59 9.51 0.00
N ALA A 486 11.72 10.79 -0.31
CA ALA A 486 12.78 11.65 0.24
C ALA A 486 12.70 11.70 1.78
N GLN A 487 11.50 11.92 2.33
CA GLN A 487 11.26 11.96 3.78
C GLN A 487 11.53 10.62 4.48
N GLU A 488 11.14 9.50 3.86
CA GLU A 488 11.39 8.17 4.41
C GLU A 488 12.88 7.79 4.34
N THR A 489 13.51 8.03 3.18
CA THR A 489 14.92 7.71 2.97
C THR A 489 15.83 8.50 3.90
N LYS A 490 15.50 9.77 4.20
CA LYS A 490 16.19 10.57 5.23
C LYS A 490 16.31 9.81 6.55
N LYS A 491 15.22 9.22 7.06
CA LYS A 491 15.22 8.44 8.31
C LYS A 491 16.04 7.15 8.19
N VAL A 492 15.98 6.49 7.04
CA VAL A 492 16.77 5.28 6.77
C VAL A 492 18.27 5.60 6.74
N LEU A 493 18.67 6.65 6.03
CA LEU A 493 20.08 7.08 5.93
C LEU A 493 20.65 7.56 7.27
N GLN A 494 19.81 8.19 8.11
CA GLN A 494 20.19 8.57 9.48
C GLN A 494 20.39 7.35 10.39
N SER A 495 19.69 6.24 10.13
CA SER A 495 19.71 5.05 10.99
C SER A 495 20.61 3.91 10.47
N SER A 496 20.93 3.86 9.17
CA SER A 496 21.80 2.86 8.56
C SER A 496 22.64 3.44 7.43
N SER A 497 23.97 3.41 7.59
CA SER A 497 24.92 3.83 6.56
C SER A 497 25.25 2.72 5.54
N LEU A 498 24.79 1.49 5.78
CA LEU A 498 25.21 0.29 5.05
C LEU A 498 24.93 0.37 3.55
N GLN A 499 23.75 0.85 3.14
CA GLN A 499 23.41 0.99 1.72
C GLN A 499 24.38 1.93 0.98
N THR A 500 24.75 3.07 1.60
CA THR A 500 25.71 4.01 1.02
C THR A 500 27.10 3.40 0.94
N LEU A 501 27.50 2.63 1.95
CA LEU A 501 28.79 1.94 1.93
C LEU A 501 28.88 0.87 0.83
N LEU A 502 27.82 0.06 0.63
CA LEU A 502 27.81 -0.96 -0.42
C LEU A 502 27.92 -0.36 -1.83
N LEU A 503 27.36 0.85 -2.05
CA LEU A 503 27.57 1.60 -3.29
C LEU A 503 29.03 2.06 -3.47
N ILE A 504 29.64 2.58 -2.40
CA ILE A 504 31.05 3.00 -2.40
C ILE A 504 31.97 1.80 -2.66
N ASP A 505 31.69 0.66 -2.03
CA ASP A 505 32.47 -0.56 -2.17
C ASP A 505 32.42 -1.11 -3.58
N GLU A 506 31.24 -1.16 -4.22
CA GLU A 506 31.13 -1.56 -5.62
C GLU A 506 31.88 -0.60 -6.55
N LEU A 507 31.87 0.71 -6.25
CA LEU A 507 32.65 1.70 -7.00
C LEU A 507 34.16 1.48 -6.83
N LYS A 508 34.63 1.25 -5.60
CA LYS A 508 36.03 0.92 -5.31
C LYS A 508 36.45 -0.37 -6.02
N TYR A 509 35.63 -1.41 -5.93
CA TYR A 509 35.86 -2.69 -6.61
C TYR A 509 36.14 -2.48 -8.10
N ARG A 510 35.31 -1.69 -8.79
CA ARG A 510 35.47 -1.41 -10.23
C ARG A 510 36.68 -0.55 -10.59
N LEU A 511 37.12 0.32 -9.69
CA LEU A 511 38.24 1.24 -9.93
C LEU A 511 39.60 0.64 -9.61
N TYR A 512 39.65 -0.32 -8.69
CA TYR A 512 40.91 -0.86 -8.16
C TYR A 512 41.13 -2.35 -8.49
N PHE A 513 40.08 -3.11 -8.81
CA PHE A 513 40.16 -4.57 -8.97
C PHE A 513 39.59 -5.07 -10.31
N LYS A 514 39.32 -4.18 -11.27
CA LYS A 514 38.82 -4.52 -12.61
C LYS A 514 39.84 -4.24 -13.69
#